data_AF-A0A956KXQ7-F1
#
_entry.id   AF-A0A956KXQ7-F1
#
_cell.length_a   1.000
_cell.length_b   1.000
_cell.length_c   1.000
_cell.angle_alpha   90.00
_cell.angle_beta   90.00
_cell.angle_gamma   90.00
#
_symmetry.space_group_name_H-M   'P 1'
#
loop_
_entity.id
_entity.type
_entity.pdbx_description
1 polymer ?
#
loop_
_entity_poly.entity_id
_entity_poly.type
_entity_poly.pdbx_seq_one_letter_code
_entity_poly.pdbx_strand_id
1 'polypeptide(L)' 'DRAHRIGQDKPVMVYRLVVEDTVEQKMVELGRRKREIAEGALGRDASGAKKLTVEDVEDLLATPATNPWDNV' A
#
# COMPACT_ATOMS: atom_id res chain seq x y z
N ASP A 1 -0.34 -14.45 -3.85
CA ASP A 1 0.13 -15.83 -4.01
C ASP A 1 -0.63 -16.70 -5.03
N ARG A 2 -1.66 -16.20 -5.76
CA ARG A 2 -2.40 -17.07 -6.71
C ARG A 2 -1.74 -17.26 -8.08
N ALA A 3 -0.85 -16.35 -8.48
CA ALA A 3 -0.28 -16.28 -9.83
C ALA A 3 1.18 -16.79 -9.92
N HIS A 4 1.92 -16.71 -8.81
CA HIS A 4 3.26 -17.30 -8.68
C HIS A 4 3.12 -18.63 -7.95
N ARG A 5 2.84 -19.70 -8.70
CA ARG A 5 2.80 -21.06 -8.16
C ARG A 5 4.11 -21.78 -8.48
N ILE A 6 4.59 -22.59 -7.53
CA ILE A 6 5.76 -23.46 -7.74
C ILE A 6 5.45 -24.44 -8.89
N GLY A 7 6.35 -24.50 -9.87
CA GLY A 7 6.20 -25.33 -11.08
C GLY A 7 5.61 -24.61 -12.30
N GLN A 8 5.56 -23.28 -12.30
CA GLN A 8 5.11 -22.49 -13.44
C GLN A 8 6.30 -21.90 -14.20
N ASP A 9 6.62 -22.48 -15.37
CA ASP A 9 7.78 -22.09 -16.21
C ASP A 9 7.48 -20.92 -17.18
N LYS A 10 6.21 -20.50 -17.26
CA LYS A 10 5.76 -19.45 -18.17
C LYS A 10 5.65 -18.11 -17.46
N PRO A 11 6.03 -16.99 -18.11
CA PRO A 11 5.93 -15.66 -17.52
C PRO A 11 4.47 -15.30 -17.25
N VAL A 12 4.21 -14.76 -16.05
CA VAL A 12 2.87 -14.38 -15.58
C VAL A 12 2.78 -12.87 -15.49
N MET A 13 1.87 -12.28 -16.26
CA MET A 13 1.58 -10.85 -16.23
C MET A 13 0.32 -10.61 -15.41
N VAL A 14 0.38 -9.66 -14.48
CA VAL A 14 -0.77 -9.26 -13.66
C VAL A 14 -1.11 -7.81 -13.97
N TYR A 15 -2.29 -7.61 -14.56
CA TYR A 15 -2.84 -6.29 -14.82
C TYR A 15 -3.82 -5.93 -13.72
N ARG A 16 -3.68 -4.73 -13.16
CA ARG A 16 -4.64 -4.13 -12.26
C ARG A 16 -5.22 -2.92 -12.97
N LEU A 17 -6.48 -3.01 -13.36
CA LEU A 17 -7.21 -1.88 -13.92
C LEU A 17 -7.65 -0.99 -12.76
N VAL A 18 -7.47 0.32 -12.91
CA VAL A 18 -7.90 1.34 -11.94
C VAL A 18 -8.54 2.45 -12.77
N VAL A 19 -9.75 2.85 -12.38
CA VAL A 19 -10.47 3.93 -13.07
C VAL A 19 -10.04 5.27 -12.48
N GLU A 20 -9.70 6.23 -13.36
CA GLU A 20 -9.31 7.59 -12.97
C GLU A 20 -10.48 8.35 -12.33
N ASP A 21 -10.17 9.24 -11.40
CA ASP A 21 -11.12 10.07 -10.65
C ASP A 21 -12.15 9.30 -9.82
N THR A 22 -11.87 8.03 -9.51
CA THR A 22 -12.75 7.19 -8.68
C THR A 22 -12.19 6.92 -7.30
N VAL A 23 -13.05 6.33 -6.45
CA VAL A 23 -12.67 5.81 -5.14
C VAL A 23 -11.54 4.76 -5.25
N GLU A 24 -11.48 4.00 -6.34
CA GLU A 24 -10.46 2.96 -6.54
C GLU A 24 -9.05 3.57 -6.63
N GLN A 25 -8.89 4.71 -7.31
CA GLN A 25 -7.62 5.43 -7.39
C GLN A 25 -7.16 5.92 -6.01
N LYS A 26 -8.08 6.49 -5.22
CA LYS A 26 -7.80 6.96 -3.86
C LYS A 26 -7.38 5.80 -2.94
N MET A 27 -8.02 4.65 -3.06
CA MET A 27 -7.68 3.46 -2.28
C MET A 27 -6.29 2.91 -2.64
N VAL A 28 -5.94 2.90 -3.93
CA VAL A 28 -4.61 2.47 -4.39
C VAL A 28 -3.52 3.40 -3.84
N GLU A 29 -3.73 4.71 -3.89
CA GLU A 29 -2.78 5.70 -3.38
C GLU A 29 -2.63 5.62 -1.85
N LEU A 30 -3.75 5.47 -1.13
CA LEU A 30 -3.72 5.27 0.33
C LEU A 30 -2.96 3.99 0.71
N GLY A 31 -3.20 2.90 0.00
CA GLY A 31 -2.49 1.64 0.20
C GLY A 31 -0.99 1.74 -0.09
N ARG A 32 -0.60 2.54 -1.09
CA ARG A 32 0.80 2.84 -1.41
C ARG A 32 1.48 3.60 -0.27
N ARG A 33 0.90 4.73 0.16
CA ARG A 33 1.42 5.53 1.28
C ARG A 33 1.56 4.71 2.57
N LYS A 34 0.55 3.89 2.88
CA LYS A 34 0.60 3.01 4.06
C LYS A 34 1.72 1.98 3.99
N ARG A 35 1.97 1.41 2.80
CA ARG A 35 3.08 0.46 2.60
C ARG A 35 4.44 1.14 2.72
N GLU A 36 4.61 2.33 2.14
CA GLU A 36 5.87 3.11 2.24
C GLU A 36 6.23 3.43 3.69
N ILE A 37 5.24 3.86 4.48
CA ILE A 37 5.42 4.13 5.91
C ILE A 37 5.75 2.84 6.67
N ALA A 38 5.03 1.75 6.40
CA ALA A 38 5.29 0.46 7.05
C ALA A 38 6.67 -0.12 6.70
N GLU A 39 7.12 0.02 5.45
CA GLU A 39 8.46 -0.41 5.01
C GLU A 39 9.56 0.45 5.63
N GLY A 40 9.34 1.76 5.74
CA GLY A 40 10.21 2.65 6.49
C GLY A 40 10.31 2.26 7.97
N ALA A 41 9.16 1.96 8.60
CA ALA A 41 9.04 1.57 10.01
C ALA A 41 9.68 0.22 10.33
N LEU A 42 9.58 -0.75 9.42
CA LEU A 42 10.09 -2.11 9.62
C LEU A 42 11.57 -2.27 9.22
N GLY A 43 12.23 -1.20 8.78
CA GLY A 43 13.69 -1.10 8.75
C GLY A 43 14.38 -2.17 7.92
N ARG A 44 13.95 -2.40 6.68
CA ARG A 44 14.59 -3.40 5.82
C ARG A 44 15.86 -2.91 5.10
N ASP A 45 16.18 -1.61 5.18
CA ASP A 45 17.44 -1.04 4.68
C ASP A 45 18.02 -0.01 5.65
N ALA A 46 19.03 -0.42 6.42
CA ALA A 46 19.75 0.40 7.39
C ALA A 46 20.63 1.52 6.78
N SER A 47 20.45 1.86 5.50
CA SER A 47 21.32 2.83 4.79
C SER A 47 20.59 4.04 4.18
N GLY A 48 19.25 4.06 4.20
CA GLY A 48 18.48 5.13 3.56
C GLY A 48 17.16 5.49 4.25
N ALA A 49 16.98 5.10 5.51
CA ALA A 49 15.75 5.34 6.25
C ALA A 49 15.44 6.84 6.31
N LYS A 50 14.46 7.26 5.50
CA LYS A 50 13.71 8.50 5.71
C LYS A 50 13.30 8.47 7.18
N LYS A 51 13.77 9.43 7.98
CA LYS A 51 13.46 9.48 9.42
C LYS A 51 11.94 9.51 9.54
N LEU A 52 11.36 8.40 9.99
CA LEU A 52 9.95 8.33 10.31
C LEU A 52 9.65 9.42 11.32
N THR A 53 8.64 10.22 11.05
CA THR A 53 8.18 11.20 12.02
C THR A 53 7.12 10.58 12.93
N VAL A 54 6.83 11.24 14.05
CA VAL A 54 5.81 10.75 14.99
C VAL A 54 4.44 10.73 14.30
N GLU A 55 4.21 11.70 13.41
CA GLU A 55 2.99 11.81 12.60
C GLU A 55 2.81 10.60 11.67
N ASP A 56 3.89 10.07 11.08
CA ASP A 56 3.83 8.88 10.23
C ASP A 56 3.39 7.63 11.02
N VAL A 57 3.82 7.52 12.29
CA VAL A 57 3.46 6.42 13.17
C VAL A 57 2.01 6.53 13.64
N GLU A 58 1.56 7.74 13.95
CA GLU A 58 0.16 8.01 14.28
C GLU A 58 -0.76 7.71 13.09
N ASP A 59 -0.40 8.13 11.87
CA ASP A 59 -1.14 7.82 10.64
C ASP A 59 -1.24 6.31 10.37
N LEU A 60 -0.20 5.54 10.71
CA LEU A 60 -0.18 4.09 10.51
C LEU A 60 -1.13 3.36 11.48
N LEU A 61 -1.20 3.84 12.72
CA LEU A 61 -1.98 3.25 13.82
C LEU A 61 -3.41 3.81 13.91
N ALA A 62 -3.67 4.97 13.29
CA ALA A 62 -5.00 5.53 13.21
C ALA A 62 -5.95 4.58 12.49
N THR A 63 -7.11 4.35 13.12
CA THR A 63 -8.26 3.77 12.40
C THR A 63 -8.71 4.84 11.40
N PRO A 64 -8.89 4.51 10.10
CA PRO A 64 -9.29 5.51 9.12
C PRO A 64 -10.58 6.20 9.59
N ALA A 65 -10.49 7.49 9.94
CA ALA A 65 -11.60 8.26 10.52
C ALA A 65 -12.80 8.42 9.57
N THR A 66 -12.62 8.06 8.31
CA THR A 66 -13.64 7.99 7.28
C THR A 66 -13.56 6.61 6.67
N ASN A 67 -14.65 5.85 6.80
CA ASN A 67 -14.80 4.66 5.98
C ASN A 67 -15.01 5.15 4.54
N PRO A 68 -14.16 4.76 3.57
CA PRO A 68 -14.23 5.27 2.20
C PRO A 68 -15.54 4.93 1.46
N TRP A 69 -16.42 4.13 2.09
CA TRP A 69 -17.75 3.77 1.62
C TRP A 69 -18.90 4.55 2.28
N ASP A 70 -18.62 5.46 3.23
CA ASP A 70 -19.66 6.22 3.95
C ASP A 70 -20.35 7.31 3.09
N ASN A 71 -19.95 7.46 1.83
CA ASN A 71 -20.55 8.40 0.86
C ASN A 71 -21.21 7.69 -0.34
N VAL A 72 -21.63 6.43 -0.19
CA VAL A 72 -22.46 5.70 -1.15
C VAL A 72 -23.88 5.56 -0.61
#